data_AF-A0A832V3X2-F1
#
_entry.id   AF-A0A832V3X2-F1
#
_cell.length_a   1.000
_cell.length_b   1.000
_cell.length_c   1.000
_cell.angle_alpha   90.00
_cell.angle_beta   90.00
_cell.angle_gamma   90.00
#
_symmetry.space_group_name_H-M   'P 1'
#
loop_
_entity.id
_entity.type
_entity.pdbx_description
1 polymer ?
#
loop_
_entity_poly.entity_id
_entity_poly.type
_entity_poly.pdbx_seq_one_letter_code
_entity_poly.pdbx_strand_id
1 'polypeptide(L)'
;MNEEPTHIAIQPSAEIVKRAEKIAGATSARKGEPAFHMTETLGRLSTPWSIAKARAEQIDATVLPAGVILDAAAGSGVQLIALTTGLRRPGLAIEIDPDIALLCAANMHSSSEEDDFQRSMDRVLVGDGCDAENAIVAFWNSLREAGTRAHPPIGMLHLDPARPRDAQKHEISEMQPPLAPLLAAWSSHLETGPRGPAILLDLSPRLSDDQQGLVDAVVETTFPGIPRTWEWLSQGGGRIDRLSLWIGSISSKKTRRCVRMGTKKVMASVEGEPRSSDMAKLELPPPFGAYLSIIDPALVHSGLHEAWLEQAVPEESGRSWLRLEGRRPLLITTDPLNTDA
;
A
#
# COMPACT_ATOMS: atom_id res chain seq x y z
N MET A 1 -13.00 0.81 -37.80
CA MET A 1 -12.19 -0.39 -37.49
C MET A 1 -12.77 -0.95 -36.20
N ASN A 2 -13.29 -2.18 -36.24
CA ASN A 2 -13.66 -2.89 -35.01
C ASN A 2 -12.35 -3.42 -34.43
N GLU A 3 -11.71 -2.64 -33.56
CA GLU A 3 -10.60 -3.15 -32.76
C GLU A 3 -11.15 -4.19 -31.78
N GLU A 4 -10.45 -5.32 -31.66
CA GLU A 4 -10.74 -6.31 -30.63
C GLU A 4 -10.68 -5.63 -29.24
N PRO A 5 -11.53 -6.02 -28.28
CA PRO A 5 -11.46 -5.44 -26.95
C PRO A 5 -10.07 -5.70 -26.34
N THR A 6 -9.33 -4.64 -26.01
CA THR A 6 -7.98 -4.73 -25.43
C THR A 6 -7.98 -5.32 -24.02
N HIS A 7 -9.15 -5.28 -23.36
CA HIS A 7 -9.38 -5.84 -22.04
C HIS A 7 -10.45 -6.93 -22.07
N ILE A 8 -10.17 -8.03 -21.38
CA ILE A 8 -11.12 -9.15 -21.22
C ILE A 8 -11.58 -9.22 -19.77
N ALA A 9 -12.88 -9.07 -19.54
CA ALA A 9 -13.45 -9.13 -18.20
C ALA A 9 -13.70 -10.57 -17.73
N ILE A 10 -13.30 -10.86 -16.50
CA ILE A 10 -13.57 -12.09 -15.76
C ILE A 10 -14.48 -11.72 -14.59
N GLN A 11 -15.66 -12.36 -14.54
CA GLN A 11 -16.53 -12.31 -13.37
C GLN A 11 -16.09 -13.38 -12.36
N PRO A 12 -15.73 -13.00 -11.12
CA PRO A 12 -15.47 -13.96 -10.05
C PRO A 12 -16.64 -14.94 -9.88
N SER A 13 -16.36 -16.25 -9.93
CA SER A 13 -17.38 -17.30 -9.81
C SER A 13 -16.81 -18.65 -9.41
N ALA A 14 -17.68 -19.59 -9.03
CA ALA A 14 -17.30 -20.96 -8.67
C ALA A 14 -16.66 -21.73 -9.84
N GLU A 15 -17.01 -21.41 -11.08
CA GLU A 15 -16.35 -21.99 -12.26
C GLU A 15 -14.90 -21.50 -12.39
N ILE A 16 -14.66 -20.21 -12.13
CA ILE A 16 -13.33 -19.63 -12.13
C ILE A 16 -12.45 -20.26 -11.05
N VAL A 17 -12.98 -20.52 -9.85
CA VAL A 17 -12.25 -21.23 -8.79
C VAL A 17 -11.80 -22.62 -9.26
N LYS A 18 -12.70 -23.42 -9.87
CA LYS A 18 -12.35 -24.75 -10.41
C LYS A 18 -11.27 -24.70 -11.49
N ARG A 19 -11.21 -23.61 -12.27
CA ARG A 19 -10.17 -23.41 -13.28
C ARG A 19 -8.84 -23.00 -12.62
N ALA A 20 -8.89 -22.10 -11.64
CA ALA A 20 -7.72 -21.66 -10.87
C ALA A 20 -7.06 -22.81 -10.10
N GLU A 21 -7.84 -23.75 -9.54
CA GLU A 21 -7.32 -24.95 -8.87
C GLU A 21 -6.39 -25.79 -9.74
N LYS A 22 -6.59 -25.78 -11.07
CA LYS A 22 -5.72 -26.50 -12.01
C LYS A 22 -4.37 -25.81 -12.22
N ILE A 23 -4.29 -24.52 -11.94
CA ILE A 23 -3.07 -23.71 -12.05
C ILE A 23 -2.34 -23.72 -10.70
N ALA A 24 -3.06 -23.36 -9.63
CA ALA A 24 -2.53 -23.32 -8.28
C ALA A 24 -3.65 -23.57 -7.24
N GLY A 25 -3.43 -24.56 -6.36
CA GLY A 25 -4.31 -24.80 -5.23
C GLY A 25 -4.28 -23.66 -4.21
N ALA A 26 -5.41 -23.40 -3.54
CA ALA A 26 -5.47 -22.41 -2.49
C ALA A 26 -4.69 -22.87 -1.25
N THR A 27 -3.78 -22.04 -0.76
CA THR A 27 -3.01 -22.32 0.46
C THR A 27 -2.98 -21.11 1.37
N SER A 28 -2.93 -21.35 2.68
CA SER A 28 -2.79 -20.30 3.69
C SER A 28 -1.32 -20.14 4.06
N ALA A 29 -0.82 -18.91 4.01
CA ALA A 29 0.57 -18.61 4.37
C ALA A 29 0.84 -18.84 5.87
N ARG A 30 -0.16 -18.64 6.74
CA ARG A 30 -0.06 -18.80 8.19
C ARG A 30 -1.36 -19.30 8.79
N LYS A 31 -1.27 -20.05 9.89
CA LYS A 31 -2.45 -20.55 10.61
C LYS A 31 -3.40 -19.40 11.01
N GLY A 32 -4.63 -19.48 10.51
CA GLY A 32 -5.69 -18.51 10.77
C GLY A 32 -5.77 -17.35 9.76
N GLU A 33 -4.92 -17.33 8.73
CA GLU A 33 -5.07 -16.43 7.58
C GLU A 33 -5.88 -17.11 6.46
N PRO A 34 -6.56 -16.33 5.59
CA PRO A 34 -7.27 -16.88 4.44
C PRO A 34 -6.34 -17.69 3.53
N ALA A 35 -6.92 -18.66 2.83
CA ALA A 35 -6.21 -19.38 1.78
C ALA A 35 -6.37 -18.65 0.44
N PHE A 36 -5.28 -18.55 -0.32
CA PHE A 36 -5.28 -17.91 -1.63
C PHE A 36 -4.68 -18.86 -2.67
N HIS A 37 -5.27 -18.85 -3.87
CA HIS A 37 -4.72 -19.42 -5.08
C HIS A 37 -3.52 -18.57 -5.53
N MET A 38 -2.32 -19.13 -5.40
CA MET A 38 -1.08 -18.46 -5.80
C MET A 38 -0.06 -19.49 -6.28
N THR A 39 0.66 -19.16 -7.35
CA THR A 39 1.88 -19.88 -7.69
C THR A 39 2.96 -19.58 -6.64
N GLU A 40 3.97 -20.43 -6.52
CA GLU A 40 5.08 -20.21 -5.58
C GLU A 40 5.78 -18.87 -5.82
N THR A 41 5.96 -18.48 -7.09
CA THR A 41 6.57 -17.20 -7.46
C THR A 41 5.71 -16.02 -7.01
N LEU A 42 4.40 -16.07 -7.25
CA LEU A 42 3.47 -15.02 -6.87
C LEU A 42 3.38 -14.89 -5.34
N GLY A 43 3.37 -16.01 -4.61
CA GLY A 43 3.32 -16.03 -3.15
C GLY A 43 4.54 -15.35 -2.49
N ARG A 44 5.72 -15.41 -3.11
CA ARG A 44 6.93 -14.73 -2.60
C ARG A 44 6.88 -13.20 -2.80
N LEU A 45 6.12 -12.73 -3.79
CA LEU A 45 6.00 -11.32 -4.14
C LEU A 45 4.79 -10.66 -3.48
N SER A 46 3.76 -11.46 -3.14
CA SER A 46 2.50 -10.96 -2.62
C SER A 46 2.64 -10.27 -1.25
N THR A 47 1.82 -9.26 -1.04
CA THR A 47 1.71 -8.57 0.25
C THR A 47 1.11 -9.51 1.30
N PRO A 48 1.78 -9.74 2.45
CA PRO A 48 1.24 -10.62 3.47
C PRO A 48 -0.14 -10.13 3.95
N TRP A 49 -1.06 -11.08 4.18
CA TRP A 49 -2.44 -10.77 4.57
C TRP A 49 -2.55 -9.82 5.76
N SER A 50 -1.73 -10.03 6.80
CA SER A 50 -1.73 -9.17 7.99
C SER A 50 -1.41 -7.70 7.67
N ILE A 51 -0.53 -7.46 6.69
CA ILE A 51 -0.20 -6.11 6.22
C ILE A 51 -1.35 -5.52 5.43
N ALA A 52 -1.88 -6.29 4.47
CA ALA A 52 -2.99 -5.86 3.64
C ALA A 52 -4.22 -5.47 4.46
N LYS A 53 -4.56 -6.31 5.45
CA LYS A 53 -5.65 -6.08 6.39
C LYS A 53 -5.42 -4.84 7.26
N ALA A 54 -4.26 -4.73 7.89
CA ALA A 54 -3.94 -3.57 8.74
C ALA A 54 -3.95 -2.25 7.95
N ARG A 55 -3.65 -2.29 6.65
CA ARG A 55 -3.74 -1.12 5.78
C ARG A 55 -5.20 -0.74 5.50
N ALA A 56 -6.04 -1.71 5.17
CA ALA A 56 -7.47 -1.47 4.96
C ALA A 56 -8.14 -0.89 6.22
N GLU A 57 -7.78 -1.39 7.40
CA GLU A 57 -8.31 -0.90 8.70
C GLU A 57 -7.89 0.55 9.04
N GLN A 58 -6.84 1.08 8.42
CA GLN A 58 -6.40 2.46 8.61
C GLN A 58 -7.17 3.47 7.74
N ILE A 59 -7.94 3.00 6.76
CA ILE A 59 -8.73 3.88 5.88
C ILE A 59 -10.10 4.10 6.52
N ASP A 60 -10.43 5.36 6.78
CA ASP A 60 -11.78 5.75 7.15
C ASP A 60 -12.70 5.66 5.92
N ALA A 61 -13.62 4.70 5.93
CA ALA A 61 -14.55 4.49 4.82
C ALA A 61 -15.49 5.69 4.58
N THR A 62 -15.69 6.57 5.58
CA THR A 62 -16.60 7.73 5.49
C THR A 62 -16.04 8.87 4.64
N VAL A 63 -14.71 8.92 4.44
CA VAL A 63 -14.05 9.94 3.62
C VAL A 63 -13.82 9.50 2.16
N LEU A 64 -14.14 8.25 1.85
CA LEU A 64 -13.98 7.70 0.50
C LEU A 64 -15.10 8.19 -0.43
N PRO A 65 -14.77 8.71 -1.63
CA PRO A 65 -15.74 8.98 -2.68
C PRO A 65 -16.58 7.75 -3.02
N ALA A 66 -17.77 7.91 -3.58
CA ALA A 66 -18.58 6.75 -4.01
C ALA A 66 -17.89 5.96 -5.13
N GLY A 67 -18.20 4.67 -5.27
CA GLY A 67 -17.68 3.84 -6.36
C GLY A 67 -16.85 2.64 -5.93
N VAL A 68 -16.25 1.99 -6.93
CA VAL A 68 -15.44 0.77 -6.76
C VAL A 68 -14.01 1.08 -6.33
N ILE A 69 -13.34 0.11 -5.72
CA ILE A 69 -11.90 0.16 -5.46
C ILE A 69 -11.19 -0.48 -6.64
N LEU A 70 -10.38 0.30 -7.35
CA LEU A 70 -9.52 -0.17 -8.43
C LEU A 70 -8.16 -0.60 -7.88
N ASP A 71 -7.67 -1.76 -8.30
CA ASP A 71 -6.26 -2.12 -8.25
C ASP A 71 -5.75 -2.30 -9.69
N ALA A 72 -4.93 -1.36 -10.16
CA ALA A 72 -4.48 -1.31 -11.55
C ALA A 72 -3.27 -2.23 -11.84
N ALA A 73 -2.78 -2.95 -10.83
CA ALA A 73 -1.73 -3.97 -10.95
C ALA A 73 -1.95 -5.06 -9.89
N ALA A 74 -3.10 -5.75 -9.99
CA ALA A 74 -3.67 -6.47 -8.86
C ALA A 74 -2.90 -7.71 -8.41
N GLY A 75 -2.09 -8.32 -9.29
CA GLY A 75 -1.38 -9.56 -8.99
C GLY A 75 -2.34 -10.62 -8.46
N SER A 76 -2.07 -11.16 -7.27
CA SER A 76 -2.93 -12.18 -6.64
C SER A 76 -4.26 -11.65 -6.10
N GLY A 77 -4.47 -10.33 -6.08
CA GLY A 77 -5.67 -9.68 -5.55
C GLY A 77 -5.73 -9.55 -4.03
N VAL A 78 -4.69 -9.95 -3.27
CA VAL A 78 -4.74 -9.97 -1.80
C VAL A 78 -4.98 -8.58 -1.20
N GLN A 79 -4.30 -7.57 -1.73
CA GLN A 79 -4.45 -6.20 -1.25
C GLN A 79 -5.85 -5.66 -1.58
N LEU A 80 -6.32 -5.87 -2.82
CA LEU A 80 -7.67 -5.49 -3.23
C LEU A 80 -8.74 -6.19 -2.39
N ILE A 81 -8.58 -7.49 -2.09
CA ILE A 81 -9.50 -8.25 -1.24
C ILE A 81 -9.55 -7.64 0.17
N ALA A 82 -8.39 -7.36 0.77
CA ALA A 82 -8.35 -6.72 2.09
C ALA A 82 -9.05 -5.34 2.09
N LEU A 83 -8.81 -4.53 1.07
CA LEU A 83 -9.45 -3.22 0.90
C LEU A 83 -10.98 -3.35 0.74
N THR A 84 -11.42 -4.21 -0.18
CA THR A 84 -12.85 -4.38 -0.51
C THR A 84 -13.65 -5.00 0.64
N THR A 85 -13.09 -5.97 1.36
CA THR A 85 -13.69 -6.51 2.59
C THR A 85 -13.71 -5.49 3.71
N GLY A 86 -12.59 -4.79 3.97
CA GLY A 86 -12.49 -3.83 5.07
C GLY A 86 -13.36 -2.59 4.87
N LEU A 87 -13.45 -2.10 3.64
CA LEU A 87 -14.17 -0.88 3.27
C LEU A 87 -15.59 -1.16 2.78
N ARG A 88 -15.98 -2.44 2.65
CA ARG A 88 -17.28 -2.89 2.15
C ARG A 88 -17.65 -2.20 0.85
N ARG A 89 -16.81 -2.44 -0.17
CA ARG A 89 -16.97 -1.88 -1.51
C ARG A 89 -16.61 -2.93 -2.56
N PRO A 90 -17.24 -2.87 -3.75
CA PRO A 90 -16.85 -3.71 -4.88
C PRO A 90 -15.42 -3.40 -5.35
N GLY A 91 -14.81 -4.39 -6.00
CA GLY A 91 -13.44 -4.34 -6.49
C GLY A 91 -13.33 -4.46 -8.00
N LEU A 92 -12.47 -3.65 -8.60
CA LEU A 92 -12.02 -3.78 -9.98
C LEU A 92 -10.52 -4.08 -9.96
N ALA A 93 -10.11 -5.27 -10.39
CA ALA A 93 -8.71 -5.61 -10.57
C ALA A 93 -8.34 -5.52 -12.04
N ILE A 94 -7.10 -5.09 -12.33
CA ILE A 94 -6.47 -5.21 -13.64
C ILE A 94 -5.18 -5.97 -13.48
N GLU A 95 -4.98 -6.97 -14.33
CA GLU A 95 -3.77 -7.80 -14.36
C GLU A 95 -3.43 -8.14 -15.82
N ILE A 96 -2.17 -8.00 -16.19
CA ILE A 96 -1.72 -8.20 -17.57
C ILE A 96 -1.55 -9.68 -17.91
N ASP A 97 -1.19 -10.51 -16.92
CA ASP A 97 -1.05 -11.96 -17.09
C ASP A 97 -2.41 -12.66 -16.93
N PRO A 98 -2.94 -13.33 -17.97
CA PRO A 98 -4.26 -13.97 -17.92
C PRO A 98 -4.39 -15.06 -16.85
N ASP A 99 -3.32 -15.81 -16.56
CA ASP A 99 -3.33 -16.86 -15.55
C ASP A 99 -3.37 -16.24 -14.16
N ILE A 100 -2.56 -15.20 -13.90
CA ILE A 100 -2.59 -14.47 -12.63
C ILE A 100 -3.96 -13.78 -12.44
N ALA A 101 -4.52 -13.19 -13.48
CA ALA A 101 -5.86 -12.59 -13.45
C ALA A 101 -6.94 -13.64 -13.09
N LEU A 102 -6.82 -14.87 -13.61
CA LEU A 102 -7.71 -15.96 -13.25
C LEU A 102 -7.57 -16.34 -11.76
N LEU A 103 -6.35 -16.40 -11.23
CA LEU A 103 -6.09 -16.65 -9.80
C LEU A 103 -6.67 -15.52 -8.94
N CYS A 104 -6.50 -14.26 -9.35
CA CYS A 104 -7.07 -13.09 -8.70
C CYS A 104 -8.60 -13.18 -8.62
N ALA A 105 -9.27 -13.50 -9.74
CA ALA A 105 -10.71 -13.65 -9.79
C ALA A 105 -11.22 -14.80 -8.90
N ALA A 106 -10.51 -15.92 -8.85
CA ALA A 106 -10.82 -17.03 -7.94
C ALA A 106 -10.67 -16.63 -6.46
N ASN A 107 -9.62 -15.87 -6.13
CA ASN A 107 -9.41 -15.34 -4.78
C ASN A 107 -10.50 -14.37 -4.37
N MET A 108 -10.91 -13.46 -5.27
CA MET A 108 -12.00 -12.53 -5.00
C MET A 108 -13.31 -13.27 -4.70
N HIS A 109 -13.66 -14.29 -5.51
CA HIS A 109 -14.86 -15.11 -5.26
C HIS A 109 -14.77 -15.88 -3.93
N SER A 110 -13.62 -16.49 -3.64
CA SER A 110 -13.44 -17.27 -2.41
C SER A 110 -13.48 -16.40 -1.14
N SER A 111 -13.23 -15.10 -1.28
CA SER A 111 -13.27 -14.12 -0.18
C SER A 111 -14.61 -13.42 -0.01
N SER A 112 -15.54 -13.54 -0.97
CA SER A 112 -16.87 -12.94 -0.88
C SER A 112 -17.81 -13.77 -0.01
N GLU A 113 -18.61 -13.12 0.83
CA GLU A 113 -19.71 -13.76 1.56
C GLU A 113 -20.91 -13.98 0.61
N GLU A 114 -21.68 -15.05 0.82
CA GLU A 114 -22.76 -15.47 -0.11
C GLU A 114 -23.85 -14.39 -0.32
N ASP A 115 -24.05 -13.48 0.64
CA ASP A 115 -25.08 -12.44 0.61
C ASP A 115 -24.54 -11.01 0.33
N ASP A 116 -23.27 -10.88 -0.07
CA ASP A 116 -22.69 -9.55 -0.34
C ASP A 116 -23.07 -9.05 -1.74
N PHE A 117 -24.25 -8.44 -1.84
CA PHE A 117 -24.78 -7.87 -3.09
C PHE A 117 -23.82 -6.87 -3.74
N GLN A 118 -22.97 -6.18 -2.97
CA GLN A 118 -22.02 -5.23 -3.55
C GLN A 118 -20.93 -5.96 -4.35
N ARG A 119 -20.51 -7.14 -3.91
CA ARG A 119 -19.49 -7.97 -4.57
C ARG A 119 -19.96 -8.56 -5.90
N SER A 120 -21.26 -8.51 -6.20
CA SER A 120 -21.77 -8.85 -7.54
C SER A 120 -21.19 -7.96 -8.66
N MET A 121 -20.70 -6.76 -8.30
CA MET A 121 -20.04 -5.84 -9.23
C MET A 121 -18.54 -6.10 -9.38
N ASP A 122 -17.97 -7.09 -8.69
CA ASP A 122 -16.54 -7.38 -8.78
C ASP A 122 -16.14 -7.83 -10.17
N ARG A 123 -15.04 -7.29 -10.68
CA ARG A 123 -14.48 -7.71 -11.96
C ARG A 123 -12.97 -7.75 -11.89
N VAL A 124 -12.39 -8.71 -12.60
CA VAL A 124 -10.97 -8.73 -12.94
C VAL A 124 -10.85 -8.54 -14.44
N LEU A 125 -10.05 -7.59 -14.89
CA LEU A 125 -9.77 -7.36 -16.29
C LEU A 125 -8.38 -7.89 -16.61
N VAL A 126 -8.29 -8.69 -17.68
CA VAL A 126 -7.02 -9.05 -18.29
C VAL A 126 -6.64 -7.93 -19.26
N GLY A 127 -5.55 -7.22 -19.00
CA GLY A 127 -5.10 -6.11 -19.85
C GLY A 127 -4.05 -5.19 -19.20
N ASP A 128 -3.69 -4.13 -19.91
CA ASP A 128 -2.72 -3.13 -19.44
C ASP A 128 -3.40 -2.09 -18.53
N GLY A 129 -2.96 -2.02 -17.27
CA GLY A 129 -3.45 -1.04 -16.29
C GLY A 129 -3.23 0.43 -16.68
N CYS A 130 -2.38 0.73 -17.68
CA CYS A 130 -2.23 2.08 -18.23
C CYS A 130 -3.34 2.47 -19.22
N ASP A 131 -4.11 1.53 -19.75
CA ASP A 131 -5.16 1.76 -20.75
C ASP A 131 -6.53 1.90 -20.09
N ALA A 132 -6.68 2.98 -19.31
CA ALA A 132 -7.84 3.25 -18.46
C ALA A 132 -9.16 3.34 -19.23
N GLU A 133 -9.15 3.94 -20.42
CA GLU A 133 -10.36 4.11 -21.25
C GLU A 133 -10.97 2.77 -21.65
N ASN A 134 -10.16 1.87 -22.22
CA ASN A 134 -10.66 0.55 -22.62
C ASN A 134 -10.98 -0.32 -21.40
N ALA A 135 -10.21 -0.20 -20.31
CA ALA A 135 -10.50 -0.90 -19.06
C ALA A 135 -11.90 -0.54 -18.51
N ILE A 136 -12.25 0.75 -18.47
CA ILE A 136 -13.57 1.20 -18.01
C ILE A 136 -14.69 0.74 -18.93
N VAL A 137 -14.48 0.84 -20.25
CA VAL A 137 -15.46 0.35 -21.22
C VAL A 137 -15.70 -1.15 -21.03
N ALA A 138 -14.65 -1.95 -20.89
CA ALA A 138 -14.75 -3.39 -20.65
C ALA A 138 -15.45 -3.70 -19.32
N PHE A 139 -15.14 -2.95 -18.25
CA PHE A 139 -15.78 -3.09 -16.95
C PHE A 139 -17.30 -2.83 -17.03
N TRP A 140 -17.72 -1.70 -17.59
CA TRP A 140 -19.14 -1.36 -17.70
C TRP A 140 -19.90 -2.27 -18.66
N ASN A 141 -19.26 -2.72 -19.76
CA ASN A 141 -19.84 -3.74 -20.64
C ASN A 141 -20.09 -5.04 -19.87
N SER A 142 -19.13 -5.52 -19.10
CA SER A 142 -19.27 -6.75 -18.31
C SER A 142 -20.33 -6.65 -17.21
N LEU A 143 -20.50 -5.47 -16.59
CA LEU A 143 -21.61 -5.24 -15.66
C LEU A 143 -22.96 -5.32 -16.38
N ARG A 144 -23.08 -4.66 -17.54
CA ARG A 144 -24.31 -4.67 -18.36
C ARG A 144 -24.68 -6.07 -18.82
N GLU A 145 -23.71 -6.87 -19.27
CA GLU A 145 -23.91 -8.27 -19.66
C GLU A 145 -24.40 -9.14 -18.50
N ALA A 146 -23.94 -8.87 -17.28
CA ALA A 146 -24.41 -9.52 -16.06
C ALA A 146 -25.74 -8.96 -15.52
N GLY A 147 -26.40 -8.05 -16.25
CA GLY A 147 -27.69 -7.45 -15.88
C GLY A 147 -27.61 -6.23 -14.97
N THR A 148 -26.40 -5.78 -14.61
CA THR A 148 -26.18 -4.56 -13.81
C THR A 148 -26.17 -3.34 -14.72
N ARG A 149 -27.19 -2.48 -14.61
CA ARG A 149 -27.31 -1.25 -15.40
C ARG A 149 -26.53 -0.06 -14.85
N ALA A 150 -25.92 -0.21 -13.67
CA ALA A 150 -25.09 0.82 -13.06
C ALA A 150 -23.73 0.91 -13.76
N HIS A 151 -23.21 2.13 -13.89
CA HIS A 151 -21.83 2.41 -14.28
C HIS A 151 -21.13 3.02 -13.06
N PRO A 152 -20.72 2.20 -12.07
CA PRO A 152 -20.10 2.72 -10.87
C PRO A 152 -18.78 3.40 -11.23
N PRO A 153 -18.48 4.56 -10.64
CA PRO A 153 -17.23 5.26 -10.88
C PRO A 153 -16.09 4.63 -10.05
N ILE A 154 -14.87 5.14 -10.19
CA ILE A 154 -13.72 4.69 -9.38
C ILE A 154 -13.62 5.57 -8.14
N GLY A 155 -13.96 4.99 -6.98
CA GLY A 155 -13.93 5.69 -5.70
C GLY A 155 -12.56 5.71 -5.03
N MET A 156 -11.69 4.75 -5.35
CA MET A 156 -10.33 4.66 -4.84
C MET A 156 -9.43 3.90 -5.83
N LEU A 157 -8.19 4.36 -5.98
CA LEU A 157 -7.14 3.66 -6.72
C LEU A 157 -6.07 3.13 -5.77
N HIS A 158 -5.74 1.85 -5.93
CA HIS A 158 -4.57 1.21 -5.35
C HIS A 158 -3.58 0.82 -6.46
N LEU A 159 -2.29 0.93 -6.17
CA LEU A 159 -1.22 0.48 -7.06
C LEU A 159 -0.04 -0.07 -6.25
N ASP A 160 0.30 -1.35 -6.45
CA ASP A 160 1.56 -1.97 -5.99
C ASP A 160 2.35 -2.41 -7.24
N PRO A 161 3.15 -1.52 -7.86
CA PRO A 161 3.84 -1.85 -9.08
C PRO A 161 4.93 -2.90 -8.83
N ALA A 162 5.11 -3.76 -9.82
CA ALA A 162 6.21 -4.71 -9.87
C ALA A 162 7.55 -3.97 -9.80
N ARG A 163 8.51 -4.62 -9.14
CA ARG A 163 9.84 -4.08 -8.83
C ARG A 163 10.93 -5.02 -9.35
N PRO A 164 12.14 -4.52 -9.66
CA PRO A 164 13.29 -5.36 -9.94
C PRO A 164 13.56 -6.33 -8.79
N ARG A 165 13.89 -7.59 -9.09
CA ARG A 165 14.07 -8.65 -8.07
C ARG A 165 15.36 -8.49 -7.25
N ASP A 166 16.44 -7.97 -7.85
CA ASP A 166 17.80 -8.05 -7.30
C ASP A 166 18.51 -6.70 -7.12
N ALA A 167 17.76 -5.60 -6.96
CA ALA A 167 18.37 -4.27 -6.93
C ALA A 167 18.52 -3.74 -5.50
N GLN A 168 19.77 -3.42 -5.07
CA GLN A 168 20.02 -2.81 -3.75
C GLN A 168 19.37 -1.42 -3.61
N LYS A 169 19.18 -0.73 -4.75
CA LYS A 169 18.42 0.51 -4.91
C LYS A 169 17.44 0.30 -6.05
N HIS A 170 16.25 0.88 -5.95
CA HIS A 170 15.27 0.82 -7.04
C HIS A 170 15.08 2.22 -7.59
N GLU A 171 14.85 2.31 -8.89
CA GLU A 171 14.40 3.53 -9.55
C GLU A 171 12.92 3.43 -9.93
N ILE A 172 12.23 4.57 -9.93
CA ILE A 172 10.81 4.65 -10.31
C ILE A 172 10.62 4.27 -11.78
N SER A 173 11.61 4.54 -12.62
CA SER A 173 11.66 4.17 -14.05
C SER A 173 11.58 2.66 -14.28
N GLU A 174 11.96 1.85 -13.29
CA GLU A 174 11.97 0.38 -13.37
C GLU A 174 10.65 -0.24 -12.89
N MET A 175 9.75 0.56 -12.31
CA MET A 175 8.47 0.08 -11.79
C MET A 175 7.46 -0.17 -12.91
N GLN A 176 6.69 -1.24 -12.79
CA GLN A 176 5.67 -1.61 -13.77
C GLN A 176 4.32 -1.89 -13.09
N PRO A 177 3.22 -1.26 -13.53
CA PRO A 177 3.15 -0.24 -14.59
C PRO A 177 3.84 1.08 -14.19
N PRO A 178 4.25 1.93 -15.15
CA PRO A 178 4.93 3.18 -14.85
C PRO A 178 3.96 4.18 -14.19
N LEU A 179 4.41 4.80 -13.09
CA LEU A 179 3.52 5.60 -12.24
C LEU A 179 2.88 6.79 -12.97
N ALA A 180 3.67 7.59 -13.70
CA ALA A 180 3.19 8.82 -14.32
C ALA A 180 2.14 8.57 -15.44
N PRO A 181 2.38 7.68 -16.42
CA PRO A 181 1.37 7.30 -17.39
C PRO A 181 0.08 6.77 -16.75
N LEU A 182 0.20 5.89 -15.74
CA LEU A 182 -0.96 5.30 -15.08
C LEU A 182 -1.80 6.35 -14.35
N LEU A 183 -1.17 7.20 -13.52
CA LEU A 183 -1.90 8.23 -12.80
C LEU A 183 -2.57 9.23 -13.75
N ALA A 184 -1.89 9.60 -14.84
CA ALA A 184 -2.47 10.44 -15.88
C ALA A 184 -3.69 9.77 -16.54
N ALA A 185 -3.59 8.51 -16.94
CA ALA A 185 -4.67 7.76 -17.58
C ALA A 185 -5.92 7.64 -16.69
N TRP A 186 -5.74 7.40 -15.39
CA TRP A 186 -6.86 7.24 -14.46
C TRP A 186 -7.39 8.54 -13.87
N SER A 187 -6.68 9.67 -14.02
CA SER A 187 -7.03 10.93 -13.38
C SER A 187 -8.45 11.42 -13.66
N SER A 188 -8.94 11.26 -14.90
CA SER A 188 -10.30 11.67 -15.32
C SER A 188 -11.41 10.72 -14.88
N HIS A 189 -11.05 9.55 -14.35
CA HIS A 189 -11.97 8.49 -13.98
C HIS A 189 -12.12 8.33 -12.47
N LEU A 190 -11.31 9.05 -11.69
CA LEU A 190 -11.36 9.03 -10.23
C LEU A 190 -12.37 10.03 -9.69
N GLU A 191 -13.23 9.54 -8.81
CA GLU A 191 -14.10 10.40 -8.03
C GLU A 191 -13.30 11.21 -7.02
N THR A 192 -13.74 12.45 -6.84
CA THR A 192 -13.07 13.40 -5.95
C THR A 192 -13.82 13.50 -4.64
N GLY A 193 -13.11 13.26 -3.54
CA GLY A 193 -13.64 13.41 -2.18
C GLY A 193 -13.28 14.77 -1.59
N PRO A 194 -13.56 14.99 -0.28
CA PRO A 194 -13.36 16.27 0.38
C PRO A 194 -11.94 16.84 0.30
N ARG A 195 -10.94 15.98 0.09
CA ARG A 195 -9.51 16.36 -0.01
C ARG A 195 -8.87 15.90 -1.30
N GLY A 196 -9.64 15.59 -2.34
CA GLY A 196 -9.10 15.02 -3.58
C GLY A 196 -9.50 13.55 -3.79
N PRO A 197 -9.01 12.90 -4.86
CA PRO A 197 -9.23 11.48 -5.09
C PRO A 197 -8.57 10.65 -3.98
N ALA A 198 -9.06 9.44 -3.77
CA ALA A 198 -8.45 8.48 -2.84
C ALA A 198 -7.45 7.61 -3.61
N ILE A 199 -6.15 7.79 -3.37
CA ILE A 199 -5.11 7.01 -4.06
C ILE A 199 -4.09 6.49 -3.04
N LEU A 200 -3.81 5.20 -3.11
CA LEU A 200 -2.79 4.51 -2.31
C LEU A 200 -1.73 3.91 -3.24
N LEU A 201 -0.49 4.37 -3.09
CA LEU A 201 0.66 3.85 -3.84
C LEU A 201 1.56 3.03 -2.91
N ASP A 202 1.75 1.76 -3.23
CA ASP A 202 2.62 0.82 -2.53
C ASP A 202 3.98 0.77 -3.22
N LEU A 203 4.95 1.55 -2.72
CA LEU A 203 6.22 1.78 -3.39
C LEU A 203 7.36 0.95 -2.79
N SER A 204 8.50 0.96 -3.47
CA SER A 204 9.69 0.29 -2.95
C SER A 204 10.23 1.00 -1.71
N PRO A 205 10.50 0.30 -0.59
CA PRO A 205 11.20 0.88 0.57
C PRO A 205 12.67 1.21 0.28
N ARG A 206 13.15 0.93 -0.93
CA ARG A 206 14.52 1.22 -1.40
C ARG A 206 14.62 2.49 -2.25
N LEU A 207 13.53 3.23 -2.41
CA LEU A 207 13.56 4.55 -3.06
C LEU A 207 14.39 5.52 -2.20
N SER A 208 15.27 6.29 -2.85
CA SER A 208 15.95 7.42 -2.21
C SER A 208 15.00 8.59 -2.01
N ASP A 209 15.42 9.59 -1.22
CA ASP A 209 14.65 10.81 -1.02
C ASP A 209 14.46 11.58 -2.34
N ASP A 210 15.47 11.59 -3.22
CA ASP A 210 15.34 12.17 -4.57
C ASP A 210 14.25 11.47 -5.40
N GLN A 211 14.18 10.13 -5.34
CA GLN A 211 13.15 9.37 -6.02
C GLN A 211 11.77 9.65 -5.40
N GLN A 212 11.65 9.70 -4.07
CA GLN A 212 10.40 10.13 -3.43
C GLN A 212 9.97 11.52 -3.89
N GLY A 213 10.91 12.46 -4.05
CA GLY A 213 10.65 13.78 -4.63
C GLY A 213 10.13 13.72 -6.08
N LEU A 214 10.61 12.78 -6.89
CA LEU A 214 10.07 12.54 -8.23
C LEU A 214 8.64 12.00 -8.19
N VAL A 215 8.32 11.09 -7.26
CA VAL A 215 6.93 10.64 -7.04
C VAL A 215 6.04 11.83 -6.66
N ASP A 216 6.49 12.66 -5.72
CA ASP A 216 5.76 13.86 -5.30
C ASP A 216 5.52 14.81 -6.49
N ALA A 217 6.49 14.97 -7.39
CA ALA A 217 6.35 15.79 -8.59
C ALA A 217 5.36 15.20 -9.61
N VAL A 218 5.34 13.87 -9.80
CA VAL A 218 4.33 13.20 -10.62
C VAL A 218 2.93 13.46 -10.04
N VAL A 219 2.76 13.24 -8.74
CA VAL A 219 1.47 13.45 -8.06
C VAL A 219 1.05 14.92 -8.15
N GLU A 220 1.94 15.88 -7.91
CA GLU A 220 1.64 17.30 -8.03
C GLU A 220 1.23 17.69 -9.46
N THR A 221 1.88 17.10 -10.47
CA THR A 221 1.57 17.38 -11.88
C THR A 221 0.19 16.84 -12.26
N THR A 222 -0.17 15.64 -11.81
CA THR A 222 -1.46 15.01 -12.12
C THR A 222 -2.59 15.56 -11.24
N PHE A 223 -2.30 15.86 -9.98
CA PHE A 223 -3.24 16.22 -8.94
C PHE A 223 -2.74 17.43 -8.12
N PRO A 224 -2.82 18.65 -8.69
CA PRO A 224 -2.23 19.83 -8.06
C PRO A 224 -2.82 20.18 -6.69
N GLY A 225 -1.97 20.48 -5.71
CA GLY A 225 -2.37 20.94 -4.38
C GLY A 225 -3.05 19.89 -3.50
N ILE A 226 -3.03 18.61 -3.87
CA ILE A 226 -3.70 17.54 -3.11
C ILE A 226 -2.80 17.06 -1.96
N PRO A 227 -3.34 16.94 -0.72
CA PRO A 227 -2.58 16.51 0.44
C PRO A 227 -2.08 15.07 0.28
N ARG A 228 -0.94 14.80 0.90
CA ARG A 228 -0.28 13.50 0.83
C ARG A 228 0.40 13.15 2.15
N THR A 229 0.45 11.86 2.44
CA THR A 229 1.17 11.32 3.61
C THR A 229 2.05 10.17 3.16
N TRP A 230 3.35 10.34 3.32
CA TRP A 230 4.30 9.24 3.17
C TRP A 230 4.29 8.36 4.42
N GLU A 231 4.27 7.05 4.23
CA GLU A 231 4.24 6.06 5.30
C GLU A 231 5.41 5.08 5.19
N TRP A 232 6.17 4.93 6.28
CA TRP A 232 7.18 3.89 6.45
C TRP A 232 6.66 2.84 7.41
N LEU A 233 6.57 1.60 6.95
CA LEU A 233 6.16 0.47 7.78
C LEU A 233 7.36 -0.43 8.06
N SER A 234 7.55 -0.74 9.34
CA SER A 234 8.57 -1.68 9.83
C SER A 234 7.93 -2.83 10.61
N GLN A 235 8.33 -4.05 10.26
CA GLN A 235 8.13 -5.28 11.03
C GLN A 235 9.29 -5.57 11.98
N GLY A 236 10.29 -4.67 12.04
CA GLY A 236 11.45 -4.73 12.91
C GLY A 236 12.68 -5.31 12.21
N GLY A 237 13.67 -5.73 13.00
CA GLY A 237 14.89 -6.34 12.44
C GLY A 237 15.82 -5.35 11.73
N GLY A 238 15.62 -4.05 11.92
CA GLY A 238 16.50 -3.01 11.39
C GLY A 238 16.33 -2.76 9.89
N ARG A 239 15.10 -2.84 9.37
CA ARG A 239 14.79 -2.51 7.98
C ARG A 239 13.41 -1.88 7.86
N ILE A 240 13.22 -1.12 6.78
CA ILE A 240 11.90 -0.67 6.32
C ILE A 240 11.34 -1.77 5.43
N ASP A 241 10.15 -2.28 5.73
CA ASP A 241 9.51 -3.37 4.99
C ASP A 241 8.62 -2.85 3.86
N ARG A 242 7.95 -1.72 4.07
CA ARG A 242 7.10 -1.07 3.06
C ARG A 242 7.24 0.45 3.12
N LEU A 243 7.12 1.07 1.95
CA LEU A 243 6.99 2.51 1.78
C LEU A 243 5.71 2.74 0.98
N SER A 244 4.82 3.59 1.48
CA SER A 244 3.56 3.86 0.79
C SER A 244 3.29 5.37 0.75
N LEU A 245 2.59 5.84 -0.29
CA LEU A 245 2.11 7.21 -0.40
C LEU A 245 0.58 7.22 -0.40
N TRP A 246 0.00 7.94 0.56
CA TRP A 246 -1.43 8.08 0.76
C TRP A 246 -1.85 9.47 0.27
N ILE A 247 -2.74 9.54 -0.71
CA ILE A 247 -3.06 10.78 -1.43
C ILE A 247 -4.53 11.14 -1.25
N GLY A 248 -4.78 12.44 -1.10
CA GLY A 248 -6.10 13.04 -1.12
C GLY A 248 -6.99 12.57 0.02
N SER A 249 -8.17 12.03 -0.31
CA SER A 249 -9.18 11.68 0.70
C SER A 249 -8.66 10.75 1.81
N ILE A 250 -7.71 9.86 1.50
CA ILE A 250 -7.16 8.89 2.45
C ILE A 250 -5.84 9.34 3.13
N SER A 251 -5.31 10.51 2.76
CA SER A 251 -4.11 11.06 3.41
C SER A 251 -4.37 11.42 4.88
N SER A 252 -3.35 11.59 5.71
CA SER A 252 -3.49 12.22 7.03
C SER A 252 -3.48 13.76 6.91
N LYS A 253 -3.66 14.45 8.04
CA LYS A 253 -3.34 15.88 8.19
C LYS A 253 -1.83 16.13 8.26
N LYS A 254 -1.03 15.07 8.52
CA LYS A 254 0.43 15.12 8.62
C LYS A 254 1.09 14.56 7.37
N THR A 255 2.26 15.08 7.02
CA THR A 255 2.95 14.69 5.78
C THR A 255 3.70 13.36 5.90
N ARG A 256 4.05 12.93 7.11
CA ARG A 256 4.80 11.69 7.37
C ARG A 256 4.10 10.83 8.43
N ARG A 257 4.18 9.52 8.24
CA ARG A 257 3.75 8.49 9.18
C ARG A 257 4.80 7.37 9.28
N CYS A 258 5.08 6.90 10.49
CA CYS A 258 5.87 5.71 10.75
C CYS A 258 5.00 4.69 11.49
N VAL A 259 4.91 3.46 10.98
CA VAL A 259 4.10 2.39 11.54
C VAL A 259 4.98 1.22 11.96
N ARG A 260 4.90 0.82 13.23
CA ARG A 260 5.50 -0.42 13.73
C ARG A 260 4.45 -1.53 13.70
N MET A 261 4.66 -2.50 12.83
CA MET A 261 3.77 -3.64 12.66
C MET A 261 4.24 -4.86 13.43
N GLY A 262 3.38 -5.43 14.27
CA GLY A 262 3.59 -6.71 14.91
C GLY A 262 3.33 -7.88 13.97
N THR A 263 3.15 -9.08 14.52
CA THR A 263 2.85 -10.26 13.69
C THR A 263 1.47 -10.23 13.03
N LYS A 264 0.51 -9.54 13.65
CA LYS A 264 -0.90 -9.51 13.21
C LYS A 264 -1.56 -8.13 13.21
N LYS A 265 -1.04 -7.17 13.95
CA LYS A 265 -1.64 -5.83 14.13
C LYS A 265 -0.57 -4.76 14.27
N VAL A 266 -0.97 -3.52 14.02
CA VAL A 266 -0.16 -2.34 14.33
C VAL A 266 0.11 -2.31 15.83
N MET A 267 1.38 -2.14 16.20
CA MET A 267 1.83 -2.01 17.59
C MET A 267 1.95 -0.56 18.01
N ALA A 268 2.50 0.29 17.13
CA ALA A 268 2.67 1.71 17.36
C ALA A 268 2.60 2.46 16.02
N SER A 269 2.21 3.73 16.08
CA SER A 269 2.19 4.63 14.94
C SER A 269 2.53 6.03 15.41
N VAL A 270 3.40 6.72 14.67
CA VAL A 270 3.74 8.12 14.89
C VAL A 270 3.45 8.87 13.59
N GLU A 271 2.76 9.99 13.69
CA GLU A 271 2.52 10.90 12.57
C GLU A 271 3.04 12.29 12.91
N GLY A 272 3.56 13.00 11.91
CA GLY A 272 4.09 14.34 12.15
C GLY A 272 4.73 14.96 10.92
N GLU A 273 5.47 16.03 11.18
CA GLU A 273 6.31 16.68 10.18
C GLU A 273 7.76 16.24 10.37
N PRO A 274 8.53 16.07 9.28
CA PRO A 274 9.91 15.62 9.38
C PRO A 274 10.76 16.68 10.08
N ARG A 275 11.62 16.23 11.00
CA ARG A 275 12.62 17.06 11.67
C ARG A 275 14.01 16.47 11.49
N SER A 276 15.00 17.34 11.36
CA SER A 276 16.41 16.97 11.32
C SER A 276 16.99 16.95 12.73
N SER A 277 17.95 16.06 12.94
CA SER A 277 18.73 16.01 14.18
C SER A 277 20.21 15.93 13.89
N ASP A 278 21.00 16.50 14.78
CA ASP A 278 22.45 16.48 14.68
C ASP A 278 23.02 15.21 15.33
N MET A 279 24.05 14.64 14.69
CA MET A 279 24.82 13.57 15.29
C MET A 279 25.82 14.15 16.29
N ALA A 280 25.76 13.69 17.53
CA ALA A 280 26.73 14.02 18.56
C ALA A 280 28.07 13.35 18.27
N LYS A 281 29.15 14.13 18.34
CA LYS A 281 30.50 13.61 18.46
C LYS A 281 30.82 13.47 19.94
N LEU A 282 30.98 12.23 20.40
CA LEU A 282 31.41 11.97 21.78
C LEU A 282 32.90 12.27 21.91
N GLU A 283 33.24 13.41 22.51
CA GLU A 283 34.62 13.72 22.91
C GLU A 283 35.02 13.01 24.20
N LEU A 284 34.02 12.71 25.04
CA LEU A 284 34.15 11.98 26.30
C LEU A 284 33.21 10.77 26.29
N PRO A 285 33.53 9.70 27.04
CA PRO A 285 32.62 8.57 27.19
C PRO A 285 31.29 9.02 27.82
N PRO A 286 30.17 8.35 27.50
CA PRO A 286 28.88 8.65 28.10
C PRO A 286 28.92 8.56 29.63
N PRO A 287 28.09 9.34 30.35
CA PRO A 287 27.99 9.24 31.80
C PRO A 287 27.71 7.80 32.26
N PHE A 288 28.31 7.41 33.38
CA PHE A 288 28.03 6.11 33.98
C PHE A 288 26.54 6.01 34.34
N GLY A 289 25.89 4.92 33.91
CA GLY A 289 24.45 4.73 34.09
C GLY A 289 23.57 5.23 32.94
N ALA A 290 24.15 5.85 31.90
CA ALA A 290 23.41 6.22 30.69
C ALA A 290 22.93 4.98 29.92
N TYR A 291 21.82 5.14 29.20
CA TYR A 291 21.19 4.11 28.39
C TYR A 291 21.60 4.28 26.93
N LEU A 292 21.92 3.17 26.27
CA LEU A 292 22.15 3.12 24.84
C LEU A 292 21.04 2.32 24.16
N SER A 293 20.27 2.98 23.31
CA SER A 293 19.09 2.43 22.65
C SER A 293 19.32 2.28 21.15
N ILE A 294 18.89 1.15 20.59
CA ILE A 294 18.81 0.93 19.14
C ILE A 294 17.40 1.28 18.69
N ILE A 295 17.29 2.28 17.83
CA ILE A 295 16.00 2.79 17.35
C ILE A 295 15.66 2.16 16.01
N ASP A 296 14.37 1.97 15.73
CA ASP A 296 13.90 1.45 14.44
C ASP A 296 14.30 2.42 13.32
N PRO A 297 14.99 1.97 12.25
CA PRO A 297 15.37 2.84 11.15
C PRO A 297 14.18 3.48 10.45
N ALA A 298 13.00 2.85 10.41
CA ALA A 298 11.83 3.46 9.79
C ALA A 298 11.45 4.80 10.42
N LEU A 299 11.59 4.93 11.75
CA LEU A 299 11.29 6.16 12.47
C LEU A 299 12.26 7.30 12.12
N VAL A 300 13.53 6.96 11.91
CA VAL A 300 14.55 7.94 11.53
C VAL A 300 14.41 8.35 10.07
N HIS A 301 14.24 7.37 9.18
CA HIS A 301 14.04 7.61 7.74
C HIS A 301 12.74 8.37 7.43
N SER A 302 11.69 8.22 8.24
CA SER A 302 10.48 9.03 8.10
C SER A 302 10.64 10.47 8.60
N GLY A 303 11.79 10.80 9.23
CA GLY A 303 12.03 12.10 9.86
C GLY A 303 11.24 12.33 11.15
N LEU A 304 10.64 11.29 11.73
CA LEU A 304 9.73 11.42 12.89
C LEU A 304 10.40 11.14 14.23
N HIS A 305 11.70 10.90 14.23
CA HIS A 305 12.48 10.57 15.42
C HIS A 305 12.40 11.63 16.51
N GLU A 306 12.38 12.93 16.20
CA GLU A 306 12.18 13.97 17.23
C GLU A 306 10.72 14.01 17.76
N ALA A 307 9.72 13.76 16.91
CA ALA A 307 8.32 13.70 17.34
C ALA A 307 8.04 12.50 18.25
N TRP A 308 8.76 11.40 18.03
CA TRP A 308 8.75 10.27 18.93
C TRP A 308 9.54 10.55 20.22
N LEU A 309 10.70 11.21 20.15
CA LEU A 309 11.50 11.54 21.34
C LEU A 309 10.74 12.37 22.36
N GLU A 310 9.89 13.31 21.92
CA GLU A 310 9.03 14.11 22.79
C GLU A 310 8.04 13.26 23.62
N GLN A 311 7.74 12.05 23.17
CA GLN A 311 6.84 11.10 23.85
C GLN A 311 7.63 10.03 24.62
N ALA A 312 8.77 9.62 24.06
CA ALA A 312 9.57 8.50 24.55
C ALA A 312 10.62 8.88 25.59
N VAL A 313 11.02 10.15 25.67
CA VAL A 313 12.09 10.63 26.57
C VAL A 313 11.55 11.72 27.50
N PRO A 314 11.76 11.61 28.83
CA PRO A 314 11.43 12.68 29.76
C PRO A 314 12.10 14.01 29.37
N GLU A 315 11.39 15.12 29.52
CA GLU A 315 11.85 16.44 29.07
C GLU A 315 13.20 16.87 29.70
N GLU A 316 13.44 16.49 30.96
CA GLU A 316 14.69 16.80 31.67
C GLU A 316 15.86 15.84 31.33
N SER A 317 15.61 14.80 30.54
CA SER A 317 16.63 13.79 30.23
C SER A 317 17.61 14.29 29.17
N GLY A 318 18.91 14.11 29.43
CA GLY A 318 19.94 14.35 28.44
C GLY A 318 19.84 13.32 27.31
N ARG A 319 19.82 13.78 26.06
CA ARG A 319 19.70 12.91 24.87
C ARG A 319 20.73 13.26 23.80
N SER A 320 21.26 12.26 23.11
CA SER A 320 22.24 12.45 22.05
C SER A 320 22.19 11.33 21.01
N TRP A 321 22.02 11.69 19.74
CA TRP A 321 22.09 10.76 18.63
C TRP A 321 23.55 10.46 18.28
N LEU A 322 23.96 9.18 18.35
CA LEU A 322 25.29 8.76 17.89
C LEU A 322 25.31 8.33 16.43
N ARG A 323 24.17 7.86 15.95
CA ARG A 323 24.00 7.40 14.58
C ARG A 323 22.55 7.56 14.17
N LEU A 324 22.33 8.25 13.05
CA LEU A 324 21.01 8.42 12.44
C LEU A 324 20.85 7.56 11.17
N GLU A 325 21.92 6.98 10.67
CA GLU A 325 21.92 6.24 9.40
C GLU A 325 21.99 4.72 9.56
N GLY A 326 21.58 4.03 8.51
CA GLY A 326 21.69 2.59 8.36
C GLY A 326 20.67 1.82 9.19
N ARG A 327 20.96 0.54 9.45
CA ARG A 327 19.98 -0.41 10.02
C ARG A 327 19.78 -0.31 11.53
N ARG A 328 20.62 0.46 12.22
CA ARG A 328 20.67 0.51 13.68
C ARG A 328 20.96 1.94 14.18
N PRO A 329 20.08 2.93 13.95
CA PRO A 329 20.23 4.22 14.62
C PRO A 329 20.44 4.05 16.13
N LEU A 330 21.31 4.88 16.70
CA LEU A 330 21.76 4.78 18.09
C LEU A 330 21.49 6.10 18.82
N LEU A 331 20.79 5.97 19.94
CA LEU A 331 20.45 7.07 20.83
C LEU A 331 21.05 6.78 22.21
N ILE A 332 21.69 7.78 22.80
CA ILE A 332 22.02 7.79 24.23
C ILE A 332 21.01 8.65 24.97
N THR A 333 20.53 8.16 26.11
CA THR A 333 19.72 8.92 27.07
C THR A 333 20.27 8.79 28.49
N THR A 334 20.08 9.81 29.34
CA THR A 334 20.44 9.72 30.76
C THR A 334 19.42 8.92 31.57
N ASP A 335 18.19 8.83 31.07
CA ASP A 335 17.05 8.15 31.70
C ASP A 335 16.48 7.07 30.77
N PRO A 336 15.78 6.05 31.30
CA PRO A 336 15.18 5.02 30.48
C PRO A 336 14.07 5.58 29.58
N LEU A 337 13.93 4.99 28.38
CA LEU A 337 12.85 5.32 27.46
C LEU A 337 11.50 4.88 28.02
N ASN A 338 10.46 5.66 27.77
CA ASN A 338 9.08 5.24 27.99
C ASN A 338 8.72 4.15 26.96
N THR A 339 8.38 2.95 27.43
CA THR A 339 8.10 1.79 26.57
C THR A 339 6.71 1.79 25.95
N ASP A 340 5.83 2.69 26.39
CA ASP A 340 4.46 2.82 25.87
C ASP A 340 4.35 3.88 24.76
N ALA A 341 5.47 4.51 24.38
CA ALA A 341 5.58 5.55 23.35
C ALA A 341 5.95 5.01 21.96
#